data_AF-A0A3N5UGQ7-F1
#
_entry.id   AF-A0A3N5UGQ7-F1
#
_cell.length_a   1.000
_cell.length_b   1.000
_cell.length_c   1.000
_cell.angle_alpha   90.00
_cell.angle_beta   90.00
_cell.angle_gamma   90.00
#
_symmetry.space_group_name_H-M   'P 1'
#
loop_
_entity.id
_entity.type
_entity.pdbx_description
1 polymer ?
#
loop_
_entity_poly.entity_id
_entity_poly.type
_entity_poly.pdbx_seq_one_letter_code
_entity_poly.pdbx_strand_id
1 'polypeptide(L)'
;MKIKKFKARSFSEALSMVKKELSEDAVIISTDERKGIRPYVEVTAAIDYDSPGSMQTGGGSQMAKPAVPAPASTGRTVAPQVFDNSLYEIKSEIGTLREMVEKMKNNGYHIDLPSEKKAMLSFLTERSVREEFALRICEKAKDANQLPSLIARDIRVRDAGTGKRAVMLIGPTGVGKT
;
A
#
# COMPACT_ATOMS: atom_id res chain seq x y z
N MET A 1 25.97 -8.76 -7.43
CA MET A 1 25.32 -8.04 -6.32
C MET A 1 26.06 -8.19 -4.96
N LYS A 2 26.50 -7.08 -4.34
CA LYS A 2 26.99 -6.99 -2.93
C LYS A 2 26.08 -6.06 -2.13
N ILE A 3 25.56 -6.49 -0.97
CA ILE A 3 24.64 -5.71 -0.12
C ILE A 3 25.27 -5.52 1.27
N LYS A 4 25.26 -4.28 1.81
CA LYS A 4 25.72 -3.97 3.18
C LYS A 4 24.83 -2.95 3.89
N LYS A 5 24.84 -3.00 5.22
CA LYS A 5 24.13 -2.07 6.11
C LYS A 5 25.12 -1.15 6.83
N PHE A 6 24.82 0.14 6.84
CA PHE A 6 25.63 1.19 7.46
C PHE A 6 24.84 1.87 8.56
N LYS A 7 25.48 2.11 9.71
CA LYS A 7 24.89 2.85 10.84
C LYS A 7 25.67 4.13 11.07
N ALA A 8 25.02 5.27 11.03
CA ALA A 8 25.65 6.58 11.26
C ALA A 8 24.76 7.50 12.09
N ARG A 9 25.30 8.64 12.55
CA ARG A 9 24.52 9.63 13.33
C ARG A 9 23.64 10.50 12.44
N SER A 10 24.00 10.60 11.16
CA SER A 10 23.30 11.39 10.14
C SER A 10 23.28 10.65 8.83
N PHE A 11 22.26 10.92 8.00
CA PHE A 11 22.14 10.38 6.65
C PHE A 11 23.36 10.75 5.78
N SER A 12 23.86 11.98 5.89
CA SER A 12 25.05 12.43 5.14
C SER A 12 26.33 11.65 5.52
N GLU A 13 26.46 11.30 6.80
CA GLU A 13 27.56 10.47 7.29
C GLU A 13 27.43 9.03 6.78
N ALA A 14 26.21 8.47 6.78
CA ALA A 14 25.94 7.15 6.21
C ALA A 14 26.26 7.10 4.71
N LEU A 15 25.88 8.12 3.93
CA LEU A 15 26.23 8.22 2.51
C LEU A 15 27.73 8.27 2.27
N SER A 16 28.47 8.96 3.14
CA SER A 16 29.93 9.03 3.06
C SER A 16 30.58 7.67 3.32
N MET A 17 30.02 6.86 4.23
CA MET A 17 30.47 5.49 4.47
C MET A 17 30.14 4.57 3.29
N VAL A 18 28.94 4.70 2.71
CA VAL A 18 28.53 3.95 1.51
C VAL A 18 29.48 4.25 0.35
N LYS A 19 29.77 5.52 0.05
CA LYS A 19 30.69 5.90 -1.04
C LYS A 19 32.11 5.38 -0.84
N LYS A 20 32.62 5.39 0.40
CA LYS A 20 33.95 4.90 0.73
C LYS A 20 34.09 3.38 0.57
N GLU A 21 33.04 2.63 0.88
CA GLU A 21 33.11 1.16 0.94
C GLU A 21 32.49 0.45 -0.26
N LEU A 22 31.48 1.06 -0.88
CA LEU A 22 30.70 0.52 -1.99
C LEU A 22 30.78 1.36 -3.27
N SER A 23 31.73 2.29 -3.40
CA SER A 23 31.90 3.16 -4.58
C SER A 23 30.71 4.09 -4.87
N GLU A 24 30.85 4.98 -5.85
CA GLU A 24 29.80 5.97 -6.20
C GLU A 24 28.60 5.34 -6.90
N ASP A 25 28.75 4.14 -7.46
CA ASP A 25 27.70 3.40 -8.18
C ASP A 25 26.78 2.59 -7.25
N ALA A 26 26.86 2.80 -5.93
CA ALA A 26 26.03 2.11 -4.96
C ALA A 26 24.58 2.63 -4.97
N VAL A 27 23.63 1.71 -5.09
CA VAL A 27 22.18 1.98 -5.00
C VAL A 27 21.71 1.77 -3.56
N ILE A 28 20.97 2.74 -3.02
CA ILE A 28 20.37 2.65 -1.68
C ILE A 28 19.06 1.86 -1.76
N ILE A 29 18.98 0.77 -1.00
CA ILE A 29 17.80 -0.11 -0.94
C ILE A 29 16.82 0.40 0.13
N SER A 30 17.30 0.71 1.33
CA SER A 30 16.46 1.13 2.45
C SER A 30 17.15 2.16 3.33
N THR A 31 16.37 3.07 3.90
CA THR A 31 16.83 4.06 4.89
C THR A 31 15.87 4.05 6.07
N ASP A 32 16.38 3.73 7.26
CA ASP A 32 15.63 3.71 8.51
C ASP A 32 16.20 4.75 9.49
N GLU A 33 15.38 5.73 9.87
CA GLU A 33 15.74 6.74 10.86
C GLU A 33 15.14 6.38 12.22
N ARG A 34 15.98 6.10 13.21
CA ARG A 34 15.53 5.85 14.59
C ARG A 34 15.63 7.15 15.38
N LYS A 35 14.47 7.76 15.65
CA LYS A 35 14.33 8.95 16.50
C LYS A 35 14.08 8.50 17.96
N GLY A 36 15.01 8.78 18.85
CA GLY A 36 14.97 8.37 20.27
C GLY A 36 16.10 9.01 21.08
N ILE A 37 16.35 8.52 22.30
CA ILE A 37 17.38 9.06 23.23
C ILE A 37 18.79 9.09 22.61
N ARG A 38 19.07 8.20 21.64
CA ARG A 38 20.25 8.25 20.77
C ARG A 38 19.79 8.13 19.31
N PRO A 39 19.68 9.24 18.57
CA PRO A 39 19.27 9.19 17.17
C PRO A 39 20.37 8.56 16.31
N TYR A 40 19.98 7.65 15.42
CA TYR A 40 20.87 7.07 14.43
C TYR A 40 20.11 6.71 13.15
N VAL A 41 20.85 6.66 12.04
CA VAL A 41 20.35 6.35 10.71
C VAL A 41 20.98 5.05 10.23
N GLU A 42 20.14 4.13 9.76
CA GLU A 42 20.51 2.85 9.15
C GLU A 42 20.28 2.93 7.64
N VAL A 43 21.33 2.78 6.84
CA VAL A 43 21.25 2.78 5.36
C VAL A 43 21.70 1.44 4.83
N THR A 44 20.84 0.77 4.05
CA THR A 44 21.20 -0.46 3.33
C THR A 44 21.52 -0.09 1.88
N ALA A 45 22.72 -0.40 1.41
CA ALA A 45 23.16 -0.11 0.06
C ALA A 45 23.68 -1.35 -0.66
N ALA A 46 23.59 -1.36 -1.98
CA ALA A 46 24.00 -2.45 -2.83
C ALA A 46 24.66 -1.99 -4.13
N ILE A 47 25.59 -2.79 -4.65
CA ILE A 47 26.17 -2.63 -5.99
C ILE A 47 25.84 -3.88 -6.78
N ASP A 48 25.38 -3.71 -8.03
CA ASP A 48 25.39 -4.78 -9.02
C ASP A 48 26.49 -4.54 -10.04
N TYR A 49 27.25 -5.57 -10.37
CA TYR A 49 28.45 -5.43 -11.22
C TYR A 49 28.14 -5.57 -12.72
N ASP A 50 26.86 -5.62 -13.13
CA ASP A 50 26.47 -5.71 -14.53
C ASP A 50 25.38 -4.68 -14.87
N SER A 51 25.81 -3.46 -15.16
CA SER A 51 25.10 -2.54 -16.07
C SER A 51 25.94 -1.29 -16.34
N PRO A 52 26.69 -1.22 -17.46
CA PRO A 52 27.28 0.04 -17.88
C PRO A 52 26.18 0.96 -18.43
N GLY A 53 26.00 2.11 -17.77
CA GLY A 53 25.65 3.37 -18.43
C GLY A 53 24.17 3.64 -18.72
N SER A 54 23.50 4.30 -17.77
CA SER A 54 22.37 5.20 -18.10
C SER A 54 22.87 6.65 -18.15
N MET A 55 23.53 7.03 -19.24
CA MET A 55 23.69 8.43 -19.63
C MET A 55 22.68 8.77 -20.74
N GLN A 56 21.57 9.38 -20.36
CA GLN A 56 20.76 10.27 -21.21
C GLN A 56 21.33 11.69 -21.03
N THR A 57 21.36 12.63 -21.98
CA THR A 57 20.90 12.79 -23.37
C THR A 57 21.49 14.14 -23.83
N GLY A 58 22.07 14.21 -25.03
CA GLY A 58 22.51 15.47 -25.67
C GLY A 58 22.33 15.34 -27.19
N GLY A 59 21.61 16.29 -27.80
CA GLY A 59 21.01 16.15 -29.13
C GLY A 59 21.85 16.57 -30.33
N GLY A 60 21.18 16.64 -31.50
CA GLY A 60 21.62 17.41 -32.67
C GLY A 60 21.85 16.64 -33.98
N SER A 61 20.80 16.60 -34.82
CA SER A 61 20.80 16.90 -36.27
C SER A 61 21.79 16.28 -37.30
N GLN A 62 21.17 15.65 -38.31
CA GLN A 62 21.30 15.83 -39.78
C GLN A 62 22.13 14.88 -40.69
N MET A 63 21.39 14.39 -41.72
CA MET A 63 21.71 14.17 -43.15
C MET A 63 22.68 13.07 -43.61
N ALA A 64 22.18 12.08 -44.37
CA ALA A 64 22.21 12.04 -45.86
C ALA A 64 21.70 10.70 -46.45
N LYS A 65 21.01 10.79 -47.61
CA LYS A 65 20.59 9.72 -48.57
C LYS A 65 21.58 9.73 -49.77
N PRO A 66 21.50 8.89 -50.84
CA PRO A 66 20.73 7.66 -51.10
C PRO A 66 21.52 6.53 -51.85
N ALA A 67 20.95 5.32 -52.01
CA ALA A 67 20.90 4.50 -53.27
C ALA A 67 20.66 2.99 -53.01
N VAL A 68 19.80 2.37 -53.83
CA VAL A 68 19.54 0.91 -53.96
C VAL A 68 20.19 0.43 -55.28
N PRO A 69 20.49 -0.87 -55.54
CA PRO A 69 19.53 -2.00 -55.53
C PRO A 69 20.04 -3.32 -54.91
N ALA A 70 19.10 -4.26 -54.70
CA ALA A 70 19.24 -5.60 -54.12
C ALA A 70 20.17 -6.55 -54.90
N PRO A 71 20.62 -7.68 -54.30
CA PRO A 71 19.79 -8.89 -54.32
C PRO A 71 19.78 -9.70 -53.00
N ALA A 72 18.83 -10.63 -52.96
CA ALA A 72 18.44 -11.49 -51.85
C ALA A 72 19.59 -12.21 -51.13
N SER A 73 19.58 -12.17 -49.80
CA SER A 73 20.03 -13.28 -48.97
C SER A 73 19.29 -13.27 -47.62
N THR A 74 18.78 -14.46 -47.30
CA THR A 74 18.26 -14.96 -46.04
C THR A 74 18.86 -14.35 -44.78
N GLY A 75 18.03 -13.62 -44.02
CA GLY A 75 18.31 -13.17 -42.66
C GLY A 75 17.01 -12.78 -41.98
N ARG A 76 16.43 -13.71 -41.23
CA ARG A 76 15.19 -13.53 -40.48
C ARG A 76 15.49 -12.59 -39.30
N THR A 77 15.25 -11.30 -39.46
CA THR A 77 15.26 -10.32 -38.37
C THR A 77 14.08 -10.60 -37.45
N VAL A 78 14.37 -11.14 -36.26
CA VAL A 78 13.39 -11.27 -35.18
C VAL A 78 13.24 -9.89 -34.53
N ALA A 79 11.99 -9.43 -34.49
CA ALA A 79 11.59 -8.06 -34.20
C ALA A 79 11.80 -7.62 -32.73
N PRO A 80 11.79 -6.30 -32.43
CA PRO A 80 11.82 -5.73 -31.06
C PRO A 80 10.58 -6.02 -30.19
N GLN A 81 9.63 -6.81 -30.69
CA GLN A 81 8.27 -6.97 -30.17
C GLN A 81 8.19 -7.75 -28.83
N VAL A 82 9.27 -8.42 -28.43
CA VAL A 82 9.27 -9.27 -27.22
C VAL A 82 9.34 -8.41 -25.94
N PHE A 83 10.09 -7.30 -25.96
CA PHE A 83 10.27 -6.45 -24.78
C PHE A 83 9.00 -5.69 -24.40
N ASP A 84 8.23 -5.21 -25.39
CA ASP A 84 6.98 -4.49 -25.12
C ASP A 84 5.94 -5.40 -24.47
N ASN A 85 5.78 -6.64 -24.95
CA ASN A 85 4.83 -7.59 -24.36
C ASN A 85 5.19 -7.93 -22.91
N SER A 86 6.46 -8.17 -22.59
CA SER A 86 6.87 -8.42 -21.20
C SER A 86 6.65 -7.21 -20.29
N LEU A 87 6.82 -5.99 -20.80
CA LEU A 87 6.52 -4.75 -20.04
C LEU A 87 5.02 -4.56 -19.80
N TYR A 88 4.16 -4.92 -20.76
CA TYR A 88 2.71 -4.90 -20.57
C TYR A 88 2.24 -5.99 -19.61
N GLU A 89 2.81 -7.19 -19.68
CA GLU A 89 2.54 -8.29 -18.74
C GLU A 89 2.89 -7.88 -17.32
N ILE A 90 4.10 -7.36 -17.09
CA ILE A 90 4.52 -6.88 -15.76
C ILE A 90 3.63 -5.74 -15.25
N LYS A 91 3.23 -4.79 -16.12
CA LYS A 91 2.30 -3.71 -15.73
C LYS A 91 0.94 -4.27 -15.32
N SER A 92 0.44 -5.27 -16.04
CA SER A 92 -0.84 -5.91 -15.70
C SER A 92 -0.74 -6.71 -14.40
N GLU A 93 0.36 -7.42 -14.16
CA GLU A 93 0.64 -8.11 -12.89
C GLU A 93 0.77 -7.15 -11.71
N ILE A 94 1.43 -6.00 -11.91
CA ILE A 94 1.47 -4.95 -10.88
C ILE A 94 0.07 -4.38 -10.62
N GLY A 95 -0.74 -4.25 -11.67
CA GLY A 95 -2.15 -3.84 -11.56
C GLY A 95 -2.97 -4.83 -10.74
N THR A 96 -2.87 -6.13 -11.02
CA THR A 96 -3.57 -7.17 -10.26
C THR A 96 -3.08 -7.28 -8.83
N LEU A 97 -1.77 -7.17 -8.58
CA LEU A 97 -1.20 -7.12 -7.23
C LEU A 97 -1.69 -5.90 -6.46
N ARG A 98 -1.75 -4.72 -7.10
CA ARG A 98 -2.28 -3.51 -6.48
C ARG A 98 -3.75 -3.67 -6.13
N GLU A 99 -4.57 -4.23 -7.02
CA GLU A 99 -5.98 -4.52 -6.73
C GLU A 99 -6.12 -5.53 -5.57
N MET A 100 -5.25 -6.54 -5.50
CA MET A 100 -5.27 -7.53 -4.44
C MET A 100 -4.90 -6.90 -3.09
N VAL A 101 -3.88 -6.05 -3.04
CA VAL A 101 -3.48 -5.29 -1.86
C VAL A 101 -4.55 -4.29 -1.44
N GLU A 102 -5.21 -3.63 -2.40
CA GLU A 102 -6.30 -2.69 -2.13
C GLU A 102 -7.55 -3.41 -1.60
N LYS A 103 -7.85 -4.61 -2.12
CA LYS A 103 -8.86 -5.51 -1.55
C LYS A 103 -8.49 -6.00 -0.14
N MET A 104 -7.21 -6.25 0.15
CA MET A 104 -6.77 -6.60 1.51
C MET A 104 -6.93 -5.41 2.47
N LYS A 105 -6.57 -4.19 2.04
CA LYS A 105 -6.75 -2.97 2.82
C LYS A 105 -8.23 -2.71 3.15
N ASN A 106 -9.12 -2.88 2.17
CA ASN A 106 -10.56 -2.62 2.35
C ASN A 106 -11.26 -3.71 3.17
N ASN A 107 -10.71 -4.91 3.25
CA ASN A 107 -11.29 -6.01 4.01
C ASN A 107 -10.87 -6.04 5.49
N GLY A 108 -9.95 -5.17 5.94
CA GLY A 108 -9.36 -5.29 7.28
C GLY A 108 -8.78 -6.68 7.54
N TYR A 109 -8.41 -6.98 8.79
CA TYR A 109 -7.87 -8.28 9.20
C TYR A 109 -8.90 -9.44 9.12
N HIS A 110 -10.02 -9.28 8.42
CA HIS A 110 -11.13 -10.25 8.31
C HIS A 110 -10.91 -11.25 7.18
N ILE A 111 -9.69 -11.78 7.08
CA ILE A 111 -9.32 -12.78 6.06
C ILE A 111 -9.93 -14.15 6.39
N ASP A 112 -10.24 -14.41 7.66
CA ASP A 112 -10.67 -15.74 8.13
C ASP A 112 -12.17 -15.87 8.44
N LEU A 113 -12.97 -14.82 8.18
CA LEU A 113 -14.39 -14.85 8.51
C LEU A 113 -15.22 -15.45 7.36
N PRO A 114 -16.14 -16.41 7.62
CA PRO A 114 -17.02 -16.98 6.60
C PRO A 114 -17.73 -15.89 5.77
N SER A 115 -17.95 -16.15 4.48
CA SER A 115 -18.50 -15.17 3.52
C SER A 115 -19.80 -14.51 4.01
N GLU A 116 -20.68 -15.29 4.64
CA GLU A 116 -21.93 -14.77 5.24
C GLU A 116 -21.67 -13.79 6.39
N LYS A 117 -20.74 -14.13 7.29
CA LYS A 117 -20.37 -13.26 8.41
C LYS A 117 -19.63 -12.01 7.95
N LYS A 118 -18.84 -12.10 6.88
CA LYS A 118 -18.19 -10.96 6.25
C LYS A 118 -19.21 -9.98 5.66
N ALA A 119 -20.25 -10.48 5.00
CA ALA A 119 -21.35 -9.65 4.51
C ALA A 119 -22.14 -8.97 5.64
N MET A 120 -22.35 -9.66 6.76
CA MET A 120 -22.96 -9.04 7.96
C MET A 120 -22.06 -7.96 8.56
N LEU A 121 -20.75 -8.20 8.63
CA LEU A 121 -19.78 -7.25 9.16
C LEU A 121 -19.70 -6.00 8.29
N SER A 122 -19.59 -6.16 6.96
CA SER A 122 -19.59 -5.01 6.04
C SER A 122 -20.88 -4.20 6.15
N PHE A 123 -22.02 -4.86 6.24
CA PHE A 123 -23.32 -4.21 6.42
C PHE A 123 -23.40 -3.35 7.69
N LEU A 124 -22.80 -3.80 8.80
CA LEU A 124 -22.75 -3.07 10.06
C LEU A 124 -21.76 -1.89 10.00
N THR A 125 -20.57 -2.12 9.43
CA THR A 125 -19.52 -1.10 9.31
C THR A 125 -19.95 0.04 8.37
N GLU A 126 -20.63 -0.28 7.26
CA GLU A 126 -21.24 0.72 6.36
C GLU A 126 -22.26 1.62 7.07
N ARG A 127 -22.92 1.11 8.11
CA ARG A 127 -23.86 1.86 8.96
C ARG A 127 -23.18 2.57 10.13
N SER A 128 -21.86 2.71 10.09
CA SER A 128 -21.06 3.35 11.14
C SER A 128 -21.17 2.67 12.51
N VAL A 129 -21.51 1.38 12.54
CA VAL A 129 -21.36 0.58 13.76
C VAL A 129 -19.87 0.35 13.96
N ARG A 130 -19.34 0.70 15.14
CA ARG A 130 -17.91 0.51 15.39
C ARG A 130 -17.55 -0.97 15.34
N GLU A 131 -16.36 -1.24 14.83
CA GLU A 131 -15.89 -2.58 14.47
C GLU A 131 -15.93 -3.56 15.65
N GLU A 132 -15.61 -3.09 16.86
CA GLU A 132 -15.63 -3.91 18.08
C GLU A 132 -17.03 -4.44 18.41
N PHE A 133 -18.08 -3.65 18.15
CA PHE A 133 -19.46 -4.08 18.35
C PHE A 133 -19.94 -4.95 17.20
N ALA A 134 -19.57 -4.58 15.96
CA ALA A 134 -19.95 -5.34 14.78
C ALA A 134 -19.41 -6.77 14.83
N LEU A 135 -18.14 -6.95 15.21
CA LEU A 135 -17.52 -8.27 15.41
C LEU A 135 -18.23 -9.10 16.48
N ARG A 136 -18.50 -8.50 17.64
CA ARG A 136 -19.19 -9.16 18.75
C ARG A 136 -20.60 -9.62 18.37
N ILE A 137 -21.29 -8.84 17.54
CA ILE A 137 -22.62 -9.18 17.02
C ILE A 137 -22.50 -10.31 15.98
N CYS A 138 -21.56 -10.23 15.03
CA CYS A 138 -21.32 -11.26 14.01
C CYS A 138 -20.81 -12.60 14.58
N GLU A 139 -20.15 -12.59 15.74
CA GLU A 139 -19.76 -13.81 16.44
C GLU A 139 -20.98 -14.57 16.95
N LYS A 140 -21.96 -13.84 17.51
CA LYS A 140 -23.20 -14.38 18.08
C LYS A 140 -24.27 -14.67 17.03
N ALA A 141 -24.29 -13.93 15.94
CA ALA A 141 -25.28 -14.07 14.87
C ALA A 141 -24.96 -15.30 14.00
N LYS A 142 -25.97 -16.15 13.79
CA LYS A 142 -25.92 -17.19 12.75
C LYS A 142 -26.39 -16.64 11.41
N ASP A 143 -27.46 -15.85 11.43
CA ASP A 143 -28.10 -15.28 10.25
C ASP A 143 -28.27 -13.77 10.36
N ALA A 144 -28.38 -13.08 9.21
CA ALA A 144 -28.64 -11.64 9.15
C ALA A 144 -29.94 -11.23 9.85
N ASN A 145 -30.95 -12.10 9.89
CA ASN A 145 -32.24 -11.84 10.54
C ASN A 145 -32.14 -11.75 12.07
N GLN A 146 -31.08 -12.28 12.68
CA GLN A 146 -30.87 -12.24 14.13
C GLN A 146 -30.16 -10.96 14.59
N LEU A 147 -29.59 -10.18 13.65
CA LEU A 147 -28.87 -8.94 13.94
C LEU A 147 -29.71 -7.94 14.77
N PRO A 148 -30.97 -7.62 14.41
CA PRO A 148 -31.75 -6.64 15.16
C PRO A 148 -32.00 -7.06 16.60
N SER A 149 -32.28 -8.35 16.83
CA SER A 149 -32.53 -8.89 18.17
C SER A 149 -31.26 -8.86 19.04
N LEU A 150 -30.09 -9.12 18.45
CA LEU A 150 -28.81 -9.03 19.15
C LEU A 150 -28.43 -7.58 19.48
N ILE A 151 -28.66 -6.65 18.56
CA ILE A 151 -28.45 -5.22 18.79
C ILE A 151 -29.37 -4.72 19.91
N ALA A 152 -30.66 -5.07 19.88
CA ALA A 152 -31.62 -4.66 20.89
C ALA A 152 -31.25 -5.17 22.30
N ARG A 153 -30.68 -6.37 22.40
CA ARG A 153 -30.18 -6.92 23.67
C ARG A 153 -28.98 -6.16 24.23
N ASP A 154 -28.13 -5.61 23.36
CA ASP A 154 -26.96 -4.84 23.78
C ASP A 154 -27.31 -3.37 24.09
N ILE A 155 -28.45 -2.86 23.61
CA ILE A 155 -28.96 -1.52 23.94
C ILE A 155 -29.67 -1.56 25.29
N ARG A 156 -29.05 -0.94 26.31
CA ARG A 156 -29.70 -0.73 27.61
C ARG A 156 -30.64 0.47 27.54
N VAL A 157 -31.94 0.20 27.54
CA VAL A 157 -32.96 1.24 27.73
C VAL A 157 -33.19 1.41 29.23
N ARG A 158 -33.06 2.64 29.72
CA ARG A 158 -33.42 2.99 31.09
C ARG A 158 -34.82 3.57 31.07
N ASP A 159 -35.74 2.99 31.84
CA ASP A 159 -37.08 3.55 31.95
C ASP A 159 -37.03 5.00 32.44
N ALA A 160 -37.81 5.84 31.80
CA ALA A 160 -38.01 7.21 32.21
C ALA A 160 -38.77 7.20 33.53
N GLY A 161 -38.03 7.24 34.64
CA GLY A 161 -38.62 7.34 35.98
C GLY A 161 -39.66 8.47 36.00
N THR A 162 -40.90 8.11 36.26
CA THR A 162 -42.03 9.04 36.32
C THR A 162 -41.83 10.00 37.50
N GLY A 163 -41.89 11.31 37.23
CA GLY A 163 -41.80 12.35 38.27
C GLY A 163 -40.64 13.36 38.15
N LYS A 164 -39.83 13.32 37.10
CA LYS A 164 -38.80 14.34 36.88
C LYS A 164 -39.42 15.66 36.42
N ARG A 165 -39.30 16.71 37.24
CA ARG A 165 -39.83 18.07 36.96
C ARG A 165 -38.88 18.97 36.17
N ALA A 166 -37.61 18.61 36.07
CA ALA A 166 -36.60 19.35 35.32
C ALA A 166 -35.74 18.38 34.51
N VAL A 167 -35.42 18.77 33.27
CA VAL A 167 -34.55 18.03 32.35
C VAL A 167 -33.43 18.97 31.93
N MET A 168 -32.18 18.55 32.15
CA MET A 168 -30.99 19.29 31.70
C MET A 168 -30.36 18.52 30.54
N LEU A 169 -30.31 19.14 29.36
CA LEU A 169 -29.70 18.57 28.15
C LEU A 169 -28.25 19.05 28.05
N ILE A 170 -27.29 18.12 28.05
CA ILE A 170 -25.86 18.41 28.00
C ILE A 170 -25.25 17.66 26.81
N GLY A 171 -24.41 18.33 26.02
CA GLY A 171 -23.74 17.74 24.87
C GLY A 171 -22.94 18.76 24.06
N PRO A 172 -22.08 18.31 23.14
CA PRO A 172 -21.22 19.19 22.33
C PRO A 172 -22.05 20.12 21.43
N THR A 173 -21.43 21.16 20.86
CA THR A 173 -22.10 22.10 19.95
C THR A 173 -22.61 21.38 18.69
N GLY A 174 -23.76 21.80 18.15
CA GLY A 174 -24.33 21.24 16.90
C GLY A 174 -25.14 19.95 17.01
N VAL A 175 -25.33 19.37 18.21
CA VAL A 175 -26.08 18.09 18.39
C VAL A 175 -27.61 18.23 18.55
N GLY A 176 -28.18 19.42 18.35
CA GLY A 176 -29.63 19.64 18.46
C GLY A 176 -30.17 19.67 19.90
N LYS A 177 -29.54 20.42 20.80
CA LYS A 177 -30.01 20.61 22.19
C LYS A 177 -31.11 21.66 22.35
N THR A 178 -31.27 22.51 21.33
CA THR A 178 -32.31 23.54 21.22
C THR A 178 -33.46 22.96 20.41
#